data_AF-A0A136K1I5-F1
#
_entry.id   AF-A0A136K1I5-F1
#
_cell.length_a   1.000
_cell.length_b   1.000
_cell.length_c   1.000
_cell.angle_alpha   90.00
_cell.angle_beta   90.00
_cell.angle_gamma   90.00
#
_symmetry.space_group_name_H-M   'P 1'
#
loop_
_entity.id
_entity.type
_entity.pdbx_description
1 polymer ?
#
loop_
_entity_poly.entity_id
_entity_poly.type
_entity_poly.pdbx_seq_one_letter_code
_entity_poly.pdbx_strand_id
1 'polypeptide(L)'
;MQLADLRFRETLPIFVAAGLILGCQSAPPVTEGYPHQLSLQEKTRAEVLACAGPPLQERQEGGATVLRYYREAPLLEESMVSSKTSRPTVHHGCWATVVLREERVEGVHYRFVPSSVDASNDCEAIFARCPE
;
A
#
# COMPACT_ATOMS: atom_id res chain seq x y z
N MET A 1 10.04 15.14 -78.67
CA MET A 1 10.96 15.29 -77.52
C MET A 1 10.12 15.44 -76.26
N GLN A 2 10.48 14.67 -75.23
CA GLN A 2 9.87 14.53 -73.89
C GLN A 2 9.76 15.88 -73.14
N LEU A 3 9.05 16.07 -72.02
CA LEU A 3 8.60 15.24 -70.89
C LEU A 3 7.19 15.74 -70.47
N ALA A 4 6.16 14.93 -70.19
CA ALA A 4 5.99 13.94 -69.12
C ALA A 4 5.99 14.52 -67.69
N ASP A 5 4.91 14.20 -66.97
CA ASP A 5 4.71 14.15 -65.52
C ASP A 5 4.28 15.42 -64.78
N LEU A 6 3.02 15.39 -64.32
CA LEU A 6 2.71 15.40 -62.89
C LEU A 6 1.42 14.61 -62.66
N ARG A 7 1.61 13.36 -62.22
CA ARG A 7 0.55 12.43 -61.82
C ARG A 7 -0.18 12.94 -60.58
N PHE A 8 -1.48 13.16 -60.70
CA PHE A 8 -2.37 13.36 -59.55
C PHE A 8 -2.59 11.99 -58.89
N ARG A 9 -1.75 11.68 -57.89
CA ARG A 9 -1.73 10.37 -57.21
C ARG A 9 -2.46 10.46 -55.88
N GLU A 10 -3.68 9.93 -55.90
CA GLU A 10 -4.34 9.09 -54.89
C GLU A 10 -4.58 9.64 -53.48
N THR A 11 -5.87 9.72 -53.17
CA THR A 11 -6.51 9.65 -51.85
C THR A 11 -5.73 8.82 -50.83
N LEU A 12 -5.30 9.46 -49.73
CA LEU A 12 -4.81 8.75 -48.55
C LEU A 12 -5.82 8.94 -47.41
N PRO A 13 -6.65 7.92 -47.08
CA PRO A 13 -7.47 7.98 -45.87
C PRO A 13 -6.54 7.84 -44.66
N ILE A 14 -6.54 8.84 -43.78
CA ILE A 14 -5.91 8.75 -42.46
C ILE A 14 -6.76 7.77 -41.64
N PHE A 15 -6.41 6.49 -41.70
CA PHE A 15 -6.96 5.50 -40.78
C PHE A 15 -6.40 5.78 -39.39
N VAL A 16 -7.26 6.34 -38.53
CA VAL A 16 -7.03 6.50 -37.09
C VAL A 16 -6.92 5.10 -36.47
N ALA A 17 -5.70 4.62 -36.28
CA ALA A 17 -5.44 3.46 -35.43
C ALA A 17 -5.46 3.92 -33.97
N ALA A 18 -6.65 4.02 -33.38
CA ALA A 18 -6.80 4.20 -31.94
C ALA A 18 -6.41 2.89 -31.24
N GLY A 19 -5.15 2.79 -30.81
CA GLY A 19 -4.70 1.71 -29.94
C GLY A 19 -5.34 1.83 -28.57
N LEU A 20 -6.31 0.96 -28.27
CA LEU A 20 -6.81 0.76 -26.91
C LEU A 20 -5.72 0.07 -26.08
N ILE A 21 -4.89 0.87 -25.39
CA ILE A 21 -4.02 0.35 -24.33
C ILE A 21 -4.91 0.06 -23.12
N LEU A 22 -5.49 -1.14 -23.09
CA LEU A 22 -6.07 -1.72 -21.88
C LEU A 22 -4.92 -2.08 -20.94
N GLY A 23 -4.40 -1.10 -20.20
CA GLY A 23 -3.51 -1.36 -19.09
C GLY A 23 -4.26 -2.15 -18.00
N CYS A 24 -3.71 -3.28 -17.56
CA CYS A 24 -4.19 -3.96 -16.36
C CYS A 24 -4.00 -3.04 -15.15
N GLN A 25 -5.06 -2.33 -14.75
CA GLN A 25 -5.10 -1.64 -13.47
C GLN A 25 -5.51 -2.67 -12.42
N SER A 26 -4.56 -3.15 -11.63
CA SER A 26 -4.87 -3.89 -10.40
C SER A 26 -5.56 -2.94 -9.44
N ALA A 27 -6.69 -3.36 -8.86
CA ALA A 27 -7.34 -2.60 -7.79
C ALA A 27 -6.33 -2.41 -6.64
N PRO A 28 -6.29 -1.22 -6.00
CA PRO A 28 -5.45 -1.02 -4.84
C PRO A 28 -5.87 -2.00 -3.74
N PRO A 29 -4.92 -2.48 -2.92
CA PRO A 29 -5.25 -3.35 -1.82
C PRO A 29 -6.11 -2.61 -0.78
N VAL A 30 -6.98 -3.34 -0.10
CA VAL A 30 -7.82 -2.80 0.97
C VAL A 30 -6.96 -2.52 2.20
N THR A 31 -7.09 -1.34 2.79
CA THR A 31 -6.30 -0.93 3.97
C THR A 31 -7.18 -0.63 5.19
N GLU A 32 -8.45 -1.02 5.14
CA GLU A 32 -9.48 -0.66 6.13
C GLU A 32 -10.26 -1.88 6.59
N GLY A 33 -10.78 -1.85 7.81
CA GLY A 33 -11.69 -2.86 8.37
C GLY A 33 -11.01 -4.05 9.04
N TYR A 34 -9.72 -3.94 9.37
CA TYR A 34 -8.98 -5.01 10.05
C TYR A 34 -9.25 -5.03 11.57
N PRO A 35 -9.21 -6.21 12.24
CA PRO A 35 -9.57 -6.33 13.66
C PRO A 35 -8.78 -5.41 14.60
N HIS A 36 -7.45 -5.36 14.50
CA HIS A 36 -6.65 -4.47 15.33
C HIS A 36 -6.83 -2.99 14.95
N GLN A 37 -7.03 -2.71 13.67
CA GLN A 37 -7.36 -1.36 13.22
C GLN A 37 -8.64 -0.82 13.87
N LEU A 38 -9.68 -1.65 13.98
CA LEU A 38 -10.98 -1.27 14.54
C LEU A 38 -10.97 -1.24 16.07
N SER A 39 -10.36 -2.25 16.71
CA SER A 39 -10.34 -2.39 18.18
C SER A 39 -9.51 -1.33 18.91
N LEU A 40 -8.59 -0.67 18.21
CA LEU A 40 -7.82 0.44 18.74
C LEU A 40 -8.60 1.74 18.86
N GLN A 41 -9.76 1.87 18.20
CA GLN A 41 -10.59 3.07 18.33
C GLN A 41 -10.94 3.34 19.80
N GLU A 42 -10.94 4.61 20.19
CA GLU A 42 -11.20 5.10 21.54
C GLU A 42 -10.20 4.70 22.64
N LYS A 43 -9.23 3.80 22.35
CA LYS A 43 -8.15 3.49 23.29
C LYS A 43 -7.33 4.74 23.58
N THR A 44 -6.80 4.84 24.78
CA THR A 44 -5.94 5.96 25.17
C THR A 44 -4.53 5.81 24.60
N ARG A 45 -3.80 6.93 24.50
CA ARG A 45 -2.37 6.92 24.16
C ARG A 45 -1.58 5.93 25.02
N ALA A 46 -1.83 5.92 26.32
CA ALA A 46 -1.15 5.03 27.25
C ALA A 46 -1.42 3.55 26.97
N GLU A 47 -2.67 3.18 26.66
CA GLU A 47 -3.03 1.80 26.31
C GLU A 47 -2.36 1.35 25.01
N VAL A 48 -2.35 2.21 23.99
CA VAL A 48 -1.65 1.92 22.72
C VAL A 48 -0.17 1.69 22.96
N LEU A 49 0.49 2.58 23.70
CA LEU A 49 1.92 2.46 24.00
C LEU A 49 2.24 1.24 24.87
N ALA A 50 1.33 0.85 25.76
CA ALA A 50 1.51 -0.31 26.63
C ALA A 50 1.51 -1.63 25.83
N CYS A 51 0.65 -1.76 24.81
CA CYS A 51 0.54 -2.99 24.02
C CYS A 51 1.47 -3.01 22.79
N ALA A 52 1.49 -1.91 22.01
CA ALA A 52 2.25 -1.81 20.77
C ALA A 52 3.74 -1.48 21.02
N GLY A 53 4.05 -0.86 22.17
CA GLY A 53 5.39 -0.32 22.46
C GLY A 53 5.56 1.11 21.91
N PRO A 54 6.79 1.66 21.96
CA PRO A 54 7.05 3.01 21.49
C PRO A 54 6.94 3.11 19.95
N PRO A 55 6.35 4.19 19.40
CA PRO A 55 6.31 4.41 17.97
C PRO A 55 7.69 4.81 17.43
N LEU A 56 7.89 4.62 16.12
CA LEU A 56 9.09 5.13 15.44
C LEU A 56 9.08 6.65 15.34
N GLN A 57 7.89 7.25 15.24
CA GLN A 57 7.73 8.71 15.21
C GLN A 57 6.48 9.10 16.01
N GLU A 58 6.60 10.18 16.77
CA GLU A 58 5.50 10.85 17.44
C GLU A 58 5.54 12.34 17.09
N ARG A 59 4.41 12.91 16.67
CA ARG A 59 4.30 14.32 16.26
C ARG A 59 2.97 14.92 16.70
N GLN A 60 2.97 16.23 16.94
CA GLN A 60 1.74 17.00 17.10
C GLN A 60 1.39 17.67 15.77
N GLU A 61 0.21 17.38 15.23
CA GLU A 61 -0.27 17.92 13.94
C GLU A 61 -1.73 18.35 14.07
N GLY A 62 -2.02 19.65 13.89
CA GLY A 62 -3.41 20.15 13.87
C GLY A 62 -4.23 19.83 15.13
N GLY A 63 -3.59 19.87 16.30
CA GLY A 63 -4.22 19.54 17.59
C GLY A 63 -4.42 18.04 17.84
N ALA A 64 -3.93 17.18 16.95
CA ALA A 64 -3.87 15.74 17.13
C ALA A 64 -2.44 15.28 17.43
N THR A 65 -2.32 14.19 18.19
CA THR A 65 -1.07 13.44 18.33
C THR A 65 -1.05 12.32 17.31
N VAL A 66 0.01 12.24 16.51
CA VAL A 66 0.20 11.23 15.46
C VAL A 66 1.34 10.31 15.86
N LEU A 67 1.04 9.02 16.04
CA LEU A 67 2.03 7.97 16.28
C LEU A 67 2.22 7.16 15.00
N ARG A 68 3.46 6.94 14.56
CA ARG A 68 3.77 6.14 13.37
C ARG A 68 4.60 4.92 13.74
N TYR A 69 4.10 3.77 13.32
CA TYR A 69 4.75 2.47 13.44
C TYR A 69 5.08 1.94 12.06
N TYR A 70 6.15 1.14 11.97
CA TYR A 70 6.51 0.42 10.75
C TYR A 70 6.90 -1.00 11.10
N ARG A 71 6.47 -1.93 10.25
CA ARG A 71 6.90 -3.32 10.31
C ARG A 71 7.28 -3.78 8.91
N GLU A 72 8.49 -4.29 8.77
CA GLU A 72 8.98 -4.91 7.54
C GLU A 72 8.65 -6.40 7.57
N ALA A 73 8.25 -6.94 6.42
CA ALA A 73 8.05 -8.37 6.25
C ALA A 73 9.38 -9.11 6.40
N PRO A 74 9.42 -10.29 7.05
CA PRO A 74 10.64 -11.08 7.14
C PRO A 74 11.23 -11.41 5.75
N LEU A 75 12.55 -11.37 5.62
CA LEU A 75 13.28 -11.60 4.36
C LEU A 75 13.24 -13.06 3.84
N LEU A 76 12.31 -13.90 4.31
CA LEU A 76 12.35 -15.33 4.03
C LEU A 76 11.91 -15.60 2.59
N GLU A 77 12.83 -16.20 1.82
CA GLU A 77 12.47 -16.89 0.59
C GLU A 77 11.53 -18.04 0.98
N GLU A 78 10.30 -18.03 0.46
CA GLU A 78 9.35 -19.11 0.70
C GLU A 78 9.96 -20.41 0.16
N SER A 79 10.52 -21.22 1.05
CA SER A 79 11.08 -22.52 0.71
C SER A 79 9.90 -23.46 0.55
N MET A 80 9.47 -23.69 -0.69
CA MET A 80 8.41 -24.64 -0.96
C MET A 80 8.90 -26.05 -0.56
N VAL A 81 8.27 -26.66 0.46
CA VAL A 81 8.64 -27.96 1.07
C VAL A 81 8.74 -29.13 0.07
N SER A 82 8.32 -28.95 -1.18
CA SER A 82 8.37 -29.95 -2.25
C SER A 82 9.19 -29.56 -3.48
N SER A 83 9.82 -28.38 -3.51
CA SER A 83 10.60 -27.94 -4.68
C SER A 83 11.92 -27.26 -4.28
N LYS A 84 13.01 -27.60 -4.99
CA LYS A 84 14.31 -26.91 -4.89
C LYS A 84 14.29 -25.55 -5.61
N THR A 85 13.17 -24.84 -5.57
CA THR A 85 13.07 -23.49 -6.15
C THR A 85 12.77 -22.52 -5.02
N SER A 86 13.51 -21.42 -4.98
CA SER A 86 13.14 -20.26 -4.20
C SER A 86 12.48 -19.24 -5.11
N ARG A 87 11.43 -18.59 -4.60
CA ARG A 87 10.90 -17.39 -5.23
C ARG A 87 11.36 -16.22 -4.38
N PRO A 88 12.01 -15.20 -4.97
CA PRO A 88 12.27 -13.97 -4.25
C PRO A 88 10.92 -13.36 -3.88
N THR A 89 10.62 -13.32 -2.58
CA THR A 89 9.46 -12.61 -2.07
C THR A 89 9.73 -11.11 -2.25
N VAL A 90 8.75 -10.38 -2.78
CA VAL A 90 8.88 -8.91 -2.89
C VAL A 90 9.09 -8.35 -1.48
N HIS A 91 10.15 -7.58 -1.26
CA HIS A 91 10.34 -6.87 0.01
C HIS A 91 9.17 -5.91 0.21
N HIS A 92 8.40 -6.14 1.27
CA HIS A 92 7.24 -5.35 1.63
C HIS A 92 7.20 -5.08 3.12
N GLY A 93 6.30 -4.19 3.52
CA GLY A 93 6.00 -3.91 4.91
C GLY A 93 4.83 -2.96 5.03
N CYS A 94 4.54 -2.53 6.24
CA CYS A 94 3.41 -1.69 6.54
C CYS A 94 3.78 -0.51 7.44
N TRP A 95 3.27 0.66 7.10
CA TRP A 95 3.12 1.77 8.03
C TRP A 95 1.73 1.74 8.66
N ALA A 96 1.67 1.83 9.98
CA ALA A 96 0.44 2.13 10.71
C ALA A 96 0.55 3.52 11.34
N THR A 97 -0.42 4.38 11.04
CA THR A 97 -0.52 5.74 11.59
C THR A 97 -1.71 5.80 12.54
N VAL A 98 -1.43 5.98 13.83
CA VAL A 98 -2.46 6.16 14.87
C VAL A 98 -2.65 7.65 15.08
N VAL A 99 -3.87 8.13 14.91
CA VAL A 99 -4.25 9.53 15.13
C VAL A 99 -5.00 9.61 16.44
N LEU A 100 -4.54 10.47 17.34
CA LEU A 100 -5.17 10.70 18.63
C LEU A 100 -5.64 12.14 18.78
N ARG A 101 -6.83 12.32 19.35
CA ARG A 101 -7.34 13.60 19.83
C ARG A 101 -7.73 13.44 21.29
N GLU A 102 -7.40 14.45 22.10
CA GLU A 102 -7.72 14.43 23.53
C GLU A 102 -7.24 13.13 24.23
N GLU A 103 -6.03 12.68 23.86
CA GLU A 103 -5.40 11.44 24.35
C GLU A 103 -6.12 10.13 24.00
N ARG A 104 -7.08 10.14 23.08
CA ARG A 104 -7.79 8.94 22.58
C ARG A 104 -7.61 8.75 21.09
N VAL A 105 -7.55 7.49 20.67
CA VAL A 105 -7.45 7.12 19.25
C VAL A 105 -8.75 7.49 18.53
N GLU A 106 -8.63 8.43 17.59
CA GLU A 106 -9.68 8.78 16.64
C GLU A 106 -9.68 7.80 15.45
N GLY A 107 -8.49 7.32 15.05
CA GLY A 107 -8.37 6.40 13.93
C GLY A 107 -6.98 5.80 13.77
N VAL A 108 -6.95 4.70 13.02
CA VAL A 108 -5.73 4.00 12.63
C VAL A 108 -5.73 3.82 11.12
N HIS A 109 -4.68 4.26 10.45
CA HIS A 109 -4.56 4.20 8.99
C HIS A 109 -3.38 3.33 8.58
N TYR A 110 -3.67 2.32 7.77
CA TYR A 110 -2.66 1.42 7.22
C TYR A 110 -2.19 1.91 5.84
N ARG A 111 -0.90 1.73 5.59
CA ARG A 111 -0.30 2.00 4.30
C ARG A 111 0.75 0.96 3.98
N PHE A 112 0.45 0.12 3.01
CA PHE A 112 1.35 -0.92 2.53
C PHE A 112 2.49 -0.30 1.71
N VAL A 113 3.67 -0.90 1.81
CA VAL A 113 4.86 -0.48 1.09
C VAL A 113 5.52 -1.73 0.50
N PRO A 114 5.57 -1.89 -0.83
CA PRO A 114 4.92 -1.03 -1.83
C PRO A 114 3.39 -1.12 -1.75
N SER A 115 2.68 -0.09 -2.21
CA SER A 115 1.21 -0.03 -2.16
C SER A 115 0.51 -1.05 -3.06
N SER A 116 1.26 -1.81 -3.86
CA SER A 116 0.75 -2.87 -4.73
C SER A 116 0.76 -4.26 -4.09
N VAL A 117 1.34 -4.40 -2.89
CA VAL A 117 1.43 -5.67 -2.16
C VAL A 117 0.55 -5.58 -0.93
N ASP A 118 -0.25 -6.63 -0.68
CA ASP A 118 -1.00 -6.75 0.56
C ASP A 118 -0.03 -7.04 1.71
N ALA A 119 0.13 -6.06 2.60
CA ALA A 119 0.96 -6.14 3.80
C ALA A 119 0.10 -6.03 5.08
N SER A 120 -1.19 -6.40 4.98
CA SER A 120 -2.14 -6.30 6.10
C SER A 120 -1.72 -7.10 7.32
N ASN A 121 -1.17 -8.30 7.12
CA ASN A 121 -0.58 -9.12 8.17
C ASN A 121 0.52 -8.38 8.95
N ASP A 122 1.35 -7.59 8.26
CA ASP A 122 2.40 -6.79 8.88
C ASP A 122 1.83 -5.60 9.65
N CYS A 123 0.76 -4.97 9.15
CA CYS A 123 0.06 -3.93 9.88
C CYS A 123 -0.56 -4.45 11.18
N GLU A 124 -1.32 -5.53 11.09
CA GLU A 124 -2.01 -6.14 12.23
C GLU A 124 -1.00 -6.62 13.27
N ALA A 125 0.13 -7.17 12.83
CA ALA A 125 1.16 -7.64 13.72
C ALA A 125 1.91 -6.54 14.49
N ILE A 126 1.81 -5.27 14.09
CA ILE A 126 2.25 -4.13 14.93
C ILE A 126 1.48 -4.13 16.27
N PHE A 127 0.20 -4.52 16.21
CA PHE A 127 -0.74 -4.44 17.31
C PHE A 127 -1.16 -5.80 17.86
N ALA A 128 -0.46 -6.89 17.50
CA ALA A 128 -0.78 -8.26 17.93
C ALA A 128 -0.84 -8.48 19.46
N ARG A 129 -0.31 -7.55 20.26
CA ARG A 129 -0.39 -7.57 21.73
C ARG A 129 -1.51 -6.69 22.29
N CYS A 130 -2.19 -5.95 21.44
CA CYS A 130 -3.30 -5.09 21.82
C CYS A 130 -4.59 -5.91 21.86
N PRO A 131 -5.49 -5.63 22.81
CA PRO A 131 -6.77 -6.32 22.89
C PRO A 131 -7.67 -5.90 21.73
N GLU A 132 -8.25 -6.91 21.06
CA GLU A 132 -9.35 -6.78 20.11
C GLU A 132 -10.66 -6.33 20.80
#